data_AF-A0A455ZHA7-F1
#
_entry.id   AF-A0A455ZHA7-F1
#
_cell.length_a   1.000
_cell.length_b   1.000
_cell.length_c   1.000
_cell.angle_alpha   90.00
_cell.angle_beta   90.00
_cell.angle_gamma   90.00
#
_symmetry.space_group_name_H-M   'P 1'
#
loop_
_entity.id
_entity.type
_entity.pdbx_description
1 polymer ?
#
loop_
_entity_poly.entity_id
_entity_poly.type
_entity_poly.pdbx_seq_one_letter_code
_entity_poly.pdbx_strand_id
1 'polypeptide(L)'
;MLDKISKQYYESEIFITALKHTKSLFAVSEEVLDCIYLAGGHETIYDFPDNITLQQLIRDQYEQNKIVAAICHGVGGLLNVKLSNGEYLIKGKALTGFDWFEETLAIRKREVPFNLEAV
;
A
#
# COMPACT_ATOMS: atom_id res chain seq x y z
N MET A 1 -7.75 21.89 -5.63
CA MET A 1 -8.39 22.49 -4.44
C MET A 1 -8.67 21.35 -3.48
N LEU A 2 -8.28 21.45 -2.20
CA LEU A 2 -8.53 20.39 -1.22
C LEU A 2 -9.99 20.47 -0.74
N ASP A 3 -10.62 19.31 -0.50
CA ASP A 3 -11.91 19.27 0.19
C ASP A 3 -11.77 19.70 1.65
N LYS A 4 -12.89 19.85 2.35
CA LYS A 4 -12.91 20.35 3.73
C LYS A 4 -12.07 19.49 4.69
N ILE A 5 -12.15 18.17 4.60
CA ILE A 5 -11.44 17.25 5.49
C ILE A 5 -9.95 17.27 5.16
N SER A 6 -9.59 17.14 3.89
CA SER A 6 -8.19 17.21 3.46
C SER A 6 -7.54 18.53 3.86
N LYS A 7 -8.28 19.65 3.76
CA LYS A 7 -7.80 20.97 4.20
C LYS A 7 -7.54 21.00 5.71
N GLN A 8 -8.43 20.43 6.53
CA GLN A 8 -8.25 20.37 7.99
C GLN A 8 -6.98 19.61 8.38
N TYR A 9 -6.70 18.48 7.73
CA TYR A 9 -5.45 17.74 7.96
C TYR A 9 -4.24 18.53 7.46
N TYR A 10 -4.33 19.16 6.30
CA TYR A 10 -3.23 19.94 5.73
C TYR A 10 -2.85 21.17 6.59
N GLU A 11 -3.82 21.75 7.31
CA GLU A 11 -3.59 22.86 8.24
C GLU A 11 -3.18 22.39 9.65
N SER A 12 -3.22 21.09 9.95
CA SER A 12 -2.80 20.53 11.24
C SER A 12 -1.29 20.43 11.33
N GLU A 13 -0.70 21.13 12.31
CA GLU A 13 0.75 21.11 12.56
C GLU A 13 1.26 19.70 12.91
N ILE A 14 0.51 18.96 13.73
CA ILE A 14 0.87 17.59 14.13
C ILE A 14 0.91 16.67 12.90
N PHE A 15 -0.11 16.77 12.03
CA PHE A 15 -0.21 15.94 10.83
C PHE A 15 0.90 16.26 9.82
N ILE A 16 1.09 17.53 9.50
CA ILE A 16 2.15 17.95 8.56
C ILE A 16 3.54 17.64 9.09
N THR A 17 3.77 17.75 10.40
CA THR A 17 5.05 17.36 11.00
C THR A 17 5.29 15.86 10.83
N ALA A 18 4.27 15.03 11.06
CA ALA A 18 4.37 13.59 10.82
C ALA A 18 4.67 13.26 9.34
N LEU A 19 4.05 13.98 8.38
CA LEU A 19 4.33 13.82 6.95
C LEU A 19 5.73 14.29 6.53
N LYS A 20 6.29 15.32 7.18
CA LYS A 20 7.65 15.81 6.90
C LYS A 20 8.75 14.94 7.49
N HIS A 21 8.41 14.15 8.52
CA HIS A 21 9.35 13.33 9.28
C HIS A 21 8.91 11.86 9.31
N THR A 22 8.47 11.34 8.16
CA THR A 22 8.09 9.93 8.02
C THR A 22 9.27 9.03 8.34
N LYS A 23 9.02 7.99 9.14
CA LYS A 23 10.00 6.91 9.36
C LYS A 23 10.13 6.08 8.08
N SER A 24 11.33 5.58 7.82
CA SER A 24 11.52 4.56 6.78
C SER A 24 10.95 3.22 7.26
N LEU A 25 10.68 2.31 6.32
CA LEU A 25 10.22 0.95 6.64
C LEU A 25 11.22 0.20 7.51
N PHE A 26 12.52 0.40 7.29
CA PHE A 26 13.57 -0.20 8.13
C PHE A 26 13.52 0.32 9.56
N ALA A 27 13.24 1.61 9.77
CA ALA A 27 13.17 2.18 11.12
C ALA A 27 11.97 1.66 11.94
N VAL A 28 10.94 1.12 11.27
CA VAL A 28 9.74 0.57 11.92
C VAL A 28 9.68 -0.96 11.89
N SER A 29 10.72 -1.65 11.38
CA SER A 29 10.65 -3.10 11.16
C SER A 29 10.52 -3.92 12.44
N GLU A 30 11.00 -3.39 13.57
CA GLU A 30 10.93 -4.01 14.89
C GLU A 30 9.76 -3.48 15.74
N GLU A 31 8.95 -2.56 15.21
CA GLU A 31 7.82 -2.00 15.94
C GLU A 31 6.64 -2.98 15.95
N VAL A 32 5.99 -3.12 17.11
CA VAL A 32 4.75 -3.90 17.22
C VAL A 32 3.61 -3.04 16.71
N LEU A 33 3.14 -3.32 15.50
CA LEU A 33 1.99 -2.65 14.89
C LEU A 33 0.72 -3.48 15.08
N ASP A 34 -0.40 -2.81 15.32
CA ASP A 34 -1.73 -3.46 15.31
C ASP A 34 -2.26 -3.67 13.89
N CYS A 35 -1.88 -2.77 12.97
CA CYS A 35 -2.34 -2.76 11.59
C CYS A 35 -1.27 -2.18 10.66
N ILE A 36 -1.13 -2.76 9.46
CA ILE A 36 -0.46 -2.14 8.32
C ILE A 36 -1.53 -1.70 7.32
N TYR A 37 -1.55 -0.40 7.01
CA TYR A 37 -2.44 0.18 6.01
C TYR A 37 -1.64 0.78 4.84
N LEU A 38 -1.76 0.17 3.67
CA LEU A 38 -1.14 0.63 2.43
C LEU A 38 -2.05 1.63 1.73
N ALA A 39 -1.73 2.92 1.90
CA ALA A 39 -2.36 3.97 1.11
C ALA A 39 -2.02 3.82 -0.38
N GLY A 40 -2.91 4.30 -1.25
CA GLY A 40 -2.71 4.26 -2.70
C GLY A 40 -2.03 5.50 -3.26
N GLY A 41 -2.18 5.68 -4.58
CA GLY A 41 -1.48 6.68 -5.38
C GLY A 41 -0.67 5.98 -6.47
N HIS A 42 -0.61 6.55 -7.68
CA HIS A 42 -0.05 5.85 -8.84
C HIS A 42 1.41 5.41 -8.64
N GLU A 43 2.22 6.14 -7.87
CA GLU A 43 3.62 5.79 -7.63
C GLU A 43 3.80 4.45 -6.90
N THR A 44 2.79 4.00 -6.13
CA THR A 44 2.92 2.78 -5.31
C THR A 44 3.10 1.52 -6.14
N ILE A 45 2.67 1.50 -7.41
CA ILE A 45 2.86 0.34 -8.29
C ILE A 45 4.29 0.22 -8.81
N TYR A 46 5.13 1.26 -8.66
CA TYR A 46 6.53 1.21 -9.08
C TYR A 46 7.44 0.73 -7.94
N ASP A 47 7.16 1.14 -6.71
CA ASP A 47 8.05 0.87 -5.57
C ASP A 47 7.52 -0.21 -4.61
N PHE A 48 6.20 -0.39 -4.45
CA PHE A 48 5.70 -1.38 -3.49
C PHE A 48 5.91 -2.84 -3.91
N PRO A 49 5.62 -3.27 -5.15
CA PRO A 49 5.62 -4.70 -5.48
C PRO A 49 6.96 -5.39 -5.22
N ASP A 50 8.09 -4.69 -5.42
CA ASP A 50 9.43 -5.27 -5.31
C ASP A 50 10.18 -4.85 -4.04
N ASN A 51 9.53 -4.12 -3.13
CA ASN A 51 10.15 -3.71 -1.86
C ASN A 51 10.19 -4.87 -0.86
N ILE A 52 11.37 -5.46 -0.69
CA ILE A 52 11.57 -6.64 0.19
C ILE A 52 11.24 -6.35 1.65
N THR A 53 11.58 -5.17 2.17
CA THR A 53 11.26 -4.81 3.56
C THR A 53 9.76 -4.70 3.77
N LEU A 54 9.04 -4.10 2.81
CA LEU A 54 7.58 -4.03 2.84
C LEU A 54 6.95 -5.44 2.81
N GLN A 55 7.44 -6.31 1.92
CA GLN A 55 6.95 -7.69 1.82
C GLN A 55 7.15 -8.47 3.13
N GLN A 56 8.31 -8.30 3.78
CA GLN A 56 8.60 -8.92 5.07
C GLN A 56 7.66 -8.42 6.17
N LEU A 57 7.50 -7.09 6.29
CA LEU A 57 6.59 -6.49 7.26
C LEU A 57 5.15 -6.99 7.09
N ILE A 58 4.66 -7.05 5.84
CA ILE A 58 3.30 -7.52 5.54
C ILE A 58 3.15 -9.00 5.90
N ARG A 59 4.11 -9.85 5.49
CA ARG A 59 4.11 -11.28 5.83
C ARG A 59 4.07 -11.47 7.35
N ASP A 60 4.98 -10.84 8.07
CA ASP A 60 5.14 -11.03 9.51
C ASP A 60 3.90 -10.52 10.26
N GLN A 61 3.32 -9.40 9.83
CA GLN A 61 2.04 -8.88 10.35
C GLN A 61 0.90 -9.87 10.14
N TYR A 62 0.78 -10.43 8.93
CA TYR A 62 -0.27 -11.39 8.57
C TYR A 62 -0.12 -12.71 9.34
N GLU A 63 1.09 -13.26 9.46
CA GLU A 63 1.38 -14.52 10.15
C GLU A 63 1.19 -14.40 11.68
N GLN A 64 1.29 -13.19 12.23
CA GLN A 64 0.90 -12.87 13.61
C GLN A 64 -0.63 -12.75 13.80
N ASN A 65 -1.44 -13.06 12.79
CA ASN A 65 -2.90 -12.88 12.77
C ASN A 65 -3.34 -11.43 12.98
N LYS A 66 -2.55 -10.47 12.49
CA LYS A 66 -2.88 -9.04 12.56
C LYS A 66 -3.34 -8.49 11.21
N ILE A 67 -3.85 -7.27 11.23
CA ILE A 67 -4.52 -6.67 10.08
C ILE A 67 -3.51 -6.12 9.08
N VAL A 68 -3.73 -6.47 7.81
CA VAL A 68 -3.13 -5.81 6.65
C VAL A 68 -4.27 -5.33 5.77
N ALA A 69 -4.30 -4.05 5.46
CA ALA A 69 -5.27 -3.43 4.57
C ALA A 69 -4.57 -2.61 3.50
N ALA A 70 -5.19 -2.51 2.33
CA ALA A 70 -4.66 -1.74 1.20
C ALA A 70 -5.81 -1.12 0.42
N ILE A 71 -5.58 0.05 -0.18
CA ILE A 71 -6.58 0.76 -0.97
C ILE A 71 -6.00 1.23 -2.30
N CYS A 72 -6.85 1.28 -3.34
CA CYS A 72 -6.49 1.83 -4.66
C CYS A 72 -5.25 1.09 -5.22
N HIS A 73 -4.22 1.82 -5.66
CA HIS A 73 -2.96 1.25 -6.13
C HIS A 73 -2.08 0.63 -5.03
N GLY A 74 -2.34 0.94 -3.75
CA GLY A 74 -1.59 0.38 -2.62
C GLY A 74 -1.71 -1.14 -2.52
N VAL A 75 -2.76 -1.71 -3.13
CA VAL A 75 -2.96 -3.16 -3.28
C VAL A 75 -1.80 -3.82 -4.05
N GLY A 76 -1.10 -3.07 -4.91
CA GLY A 76 0.12 -3.52 -5.57
C GLY A 76 1.20 -4.02 -4.60
N GLY A 77 1.25 -3.49 -3.37
CA GLY A 77 2.17 -3.96 -2.34
C GLY A 77 1.89 -5.35 -1.78
N LEU A 78 0.74 -5.96 -2.13
CA LEU A 78 0.39 -7.32 -1.72
C LEU A 78 0.79 -8.39 -2.74
N LEU A 79 1.04 -8.00 -4.00
CA LEU A 79 1.15 -8.93 -5.14
C LEU A 79 2.26 -9.97 -4.96
N ASN A 80 3.44 -9.53 -4.52
CA ASN A 80 4.62 -10.38 -4.42
C ASN A 80 4.88 -10.91 -3.00
N VAL A 81 3.98 -10.66 -2.05
CA VAL A 81 4.16 -11.13 -0.67
C VAL A 81 3.97 -12.63 -0.61
N LYS A 82 5.02 -13.35 -0.21
CA LYS A 82 4.97 -14.79 0.06
C LYS A 82 4.99 -15.05 1.56
N LEU A 83 4.16 -15.99 2.00
CA LEU A 83 4.14 -16.52 3.35
C LEU A 83 5.35 -17.44 3.58
N SER A 84 5.62 -17.77 4.84
CA SER A 84 6.70 -18.67 5.25
C SER A 84 6.56 -20.08 4.67
N ASN A 85 5.34 -20.48 4.27
CA ASN A 85 5.07 -21.73 3.56
C ASN A 85 5.36 -21.66 2.04
N GLY A 86 5.77 -20.51 1.51
CA GLY A 86 6.09 -20.27 0.10
C GLY A 86 4.91 -19.89 -0.79
N GLU A 87 3.67 -19.92 -0.28
CA GLU A 87 2.49 -19.49 -1.02
C GLU A 87 2.37 -17.96 -1.02
N TYR A 88 1.78 -17.41 -2.09
CA TYR A 88 1.41 -16.00 -2.09
C TYR A 88 0.35 -15.73 -1.03
N LEU A 89 0.53 -14.65 -0.26
CA LEU A 89 -0.42 -14.22 0.77
C LEU A 89 -1.84 -14.07 0.22
N ILE A 90 -1.94 -13.61 -1.03
CA ILE A 90 -3.22 -13.34 -1.71
C ILE A 90 -3.87 -14.59 -2.31
N LYS A 91 -3.20 -15.75 -2.29
CA LYS A 91 -3.71 -16.98 -2.90
C LYS A 91 -5.07 -17.37 -2.28
N GLY A 92 -6.08 -17.51 -3.14
CA GLY A 92 -7.43 -17.92 -2.73
C GLY A 92 -8.22 -16.85 -1.95
N LYS A 93 -7.74 -15.61 -1.90
CA LYS A 93 -8.43 -14.48 -1.24
C LYS A 93 -9.22 -13.66 -2.26
N ALA A 94 -10.37 -13.15 -1.84
CA ALA A 94 -11.07 -12.10 -2.55
C ALA A 94 -10.40 -10.75 -2.25
N LEU A 95 -10.07 -10.01 -3.31
CA LEU A 95 -9.43 -8.69 -3.25
C LEU A 95 -10.14 -7.73 -4.18
N THR A 96 -9.94 -6.43 -3.93
CA THR A 96 -10.29 -5.34 -4.84
C THR A 96 -9.12 -4.37 -4.88
N GLY A 97 -9.01 -3.58 -5.94
CA GLY A 97 -7.99 -2.56 -6.12
C GLY A 97 -8.51 -1.45 -7.03
N PHE A 98 -7.60 -0.60 -7.52
CA PHE A 98 -7.95 0.39 -8.53
C PHE A 98 -8.29 -0.29 -9.86
N ASP A 99 -9.44 0.03 -10.44
CA ASP A 99 -9.97 -0.62 -11.64
C ASP A 99 -9.25 -0.12 -12.91
N TRP A 100 -9.00 -1.01 -13.88
CA TRP A 100 -8.41 -0.65 -15.15
C TRP A 100 -9.26 0.35 -15.95
N PHE A 101 -10.59 0.33 -15.80
CA PHE A 101 -11.43 1.35 -16.40
C PHE A 101 -11.15 2.73 -15.79
N GLU A 102 -11.05 2.83 -14.45
CA GLU A 102 -10.68 4.06 -13.74
C GLU A 102 -9.29 4.58 -14.16
N GLU A 103 -8.32 3.68 -14.38
CA GLU A 103 -7.00 4.01 -14.92
C GLU A 103 -7.06 4.66 -16.32
N THR A 104 -8.05 4.27 -17.14
CA THR A 104 -8.33 4.92 -18.44
C THR A 104 -8.77 6.35 -18.23
N LEU A 105 -9.73 6.55 -17.32
CA LEU A 105 -10.32 7.85 -17.03
C LEU A 105 -9.30 8.79 -16.40
N ALA A 106 -8.34 8.24 -15.65
CA ALA A 106 -7.21 8.98 -15.10
C ALA A 106 -6.15 9.36 -16.15
N ILE A 107 -6.21 8.80 -17.38
CA ILE A 107 -5.25 9.03 -18.47
C ILE A 107 -3.83 8.61 -18.04
N ARG A 108 -3.73 7.44 -17.40
CA ARG A 108 -2.48 6.92 -16.85
C ARG A 108 -2.09 5.52 -17.31
N LYS A 109 -2.96 4.83 -18.06
CA LYS A 109 -2.71 3.48 -18.63
C LYS A 109 -1.37 3.27 -19.34
N ARG A 110 -0.83 4.30 -19.98
CA ARG A 110 0.44 4.22 -20.73
C ARG A 110 1.66 4.60 -19.88
N GLU A 111 1.43 5.17 -18.72
CA GLU A 111 2.47 5.61 -17.79
C GLU A 111 2.77 4.49 -16.79
N VAL A 112 1.71 3.83 -16.29
CA VAL A 112 1.82 2.76 -15.30
C VAL A 112 2.52 1.50 -15.88
N PRO A 113 3.32 0.78 -15.07
CA PRO A 113 4.15 -0.33 -15.55
C PRO A 113 3.34 -1.61 -15.82
N PHE A 114 2.15 -1.75 -15.25
CA PHE A 114 1.26 -2.91 -15.46
C PHE A 114 -0.20 -2.57 -15.14
N ASN A 115 -1.12 -3.44 -15.55
CA ASN A 115 -2.53 -3.39 -15.17
C ASN A 115 -2.73 -4.09 -13.82
N LEU A 116 -2.99 -3.32 -12.75
CA LEU A 116 -3.17 -3.84 -11.39
C LEU A 116 -4.35 -4.83 -11.26
N GLU A 117 -5.41 -4.68 -12.05
CA GLU A 117 -6.58 -5.56 -11.99
C GLU A 117 -6.31 -6.95 -12.57
N ALA A 118 -5.39 -7.05 -13.54
CA ALA A 118 -5.16 -8.26 -14.32
C ALA A 118 -4.01 -9.14 -13.80
N VAL A 119 -3.30 -8.70 -12.75
CA VAL A 119 -2.12 -9.37 -12.18
C VAL A 119 -2.44 -10.21 -10.95
#